data_AF-W6S6F8-F1
#
_entry.id   AF-W6S6F8-F1
#
_cell.length_a   1.000
_cell.length_b   1.000
_cell.length_c   1.000
_cell.angle_alpha   90.00
_cell.angle_beta   90.00
_cell.angle_gamma   90.00
#
_symmetry.space_group_name_H-M   'P 1'
#
loop_
_entity.id
_entity.type
_entity.pdbx_description
1 polymer ?
#
loop_
_entity_poly.entity_id
_entity_poly.type
_entity_poly.pdbx_seq_one_letter_code
_entity_poly.pdbx_strand_id
1 'polypeptide(L)' 'MGILSAELSGQLQARFGDRFSISQALREQHGRGESHHTLAIPDAVVFAQSTDDVAETVRLCAAAGVPVIASAPEPRSRGT' A
#
# COMPACT_ATOMS: atom_id res chain seq x y z
N MET A 1 -14.40 -5.35 5.72
CA MET A 1 -14.48 -6.22 4.53
C MET A 1 -13.82 -5.42 3.42
N GLY A 2 -12.62 -5.83 3.01
CA GLY A 2 -11.77 -5.03 2.13
C GLY A 2 -12.39 -4.75 0.76
N ILE A 3 -12.01 -3.63 0.17
CA ILE A 3 -12.43 -3.23 -1.18
C ILE A 3 -11.51 -3.80 -2.27
N LEU A 4 -10.46 -4.53 -1.86
CA LEU A 4 -9.50 -5.14 -2.76
C LEU A 4 -10.05 -6.42 -3.40
N SER A 5 -10.28 -6.38 -4.71
CA SER A 5 -10.69 -7.57 -5.48
C SER A 5 -9.56 -8.62 -5.56
N ALA A 6 -9.94 -9.90 -5.66
CA ALA A 6 -9.00 -11.01 -5.83
C ALA A 6 -8.19 -10.88 -7.12
N GLU A 7 -8.79 -10.34 -8.18
CA GLU A 7 -8.13 -10.14 -9.46
C GLU A 7 -7.06 -9.04 -9.40
N LEU A 8 -7.36 -7.92 -8.73
CA LEU A 8 -6.38 -6.87 -8.49
C LEU A 8 -5.23 -7.37 -7.61
N SER A 9 -5.55 -8.12 -6.57
CA SER A 9 -4.55 -8.75 -5.69
C SER A 9 -3.62 -9.68 -6.48
N GLY A 10 -4.18 -10.50 -7.38
CA GLY A 10 -3.41 -11.39 -8.25
C GLY A 10 -2.50 -10.64 -9.22
N GLN A 11 -2.99 -9.56 -9.84
CA GLN A 11 -2.18 -8.73 -10.75
C GLN A 11 -1.02 -8.04 -10.00
N LEU A 12 -1.29 -7.48 -8.82
CA LEU A 12 -0.26 -6.87 -7.98
C LEU A 12 0.77 -7.91 -7.51
N GLN A 13 0.31 -9.08 -7.06
CA GLN A 13 1.19 -10.17 -6.64
C GLN A 13 2.07 -10.67 -7.79
N ALA A 14 1.52 -10.82 -8.99
CA ALA A 14 2.27 -11.24 -10.18
C ALA A 14 3.31 -10.19 -10.62
N ARG A 15 2.98 -8.91 -10.49
CA ARG A 15 3.86 -7.79 -10.90
C ARG A 15 4.97 -7.50 -9.90
N PHE A 16 4.64 -7.53 -8.61
CA PHE A 16 5.51 -7.05 -7.53
C PHE A 16 6.14 -8.17 -6.70
N GLY A 17 5.59 -9.39 -6.75
CA GLY A 17 6.10 -10.53 -5.99
C GLY A 17 6.17 -10.22 -4.49
N ASP A 18 7.33 -10.40 -3.88
CA ASP A 18 7.58 -10.15 -2.46
C ASP A 18 7.40 -8.68 -2.04
N ARG A 19 7.33 -7.75 -3.02
CA ARG A 19 7.09 -6.32 -2.76
C ARG A 19 5.62 -5.99 -2.54
N PHE A 20 4.70 -6.92 -2.78
CA PHE A 20 3.28 -6.80 -2.43
C PHE A 20 2.96 -7.64 -1.20
N SER A 21 2.24 -7.07 -0.25
CA SER A 21 1.84 -7.78 0.95
C SER A 21 0.41 -7.46 1.40
N ILE A 22 -0.32 -8.51 1.75
CA ILE A 22 -1.63 -8.47 2.41
C ILE A 22 -1.53 -8.88 3.89
N SER A 23 -0.32 -9.01 4.42
CA SER A 23 -0.08 -9.42 5.80
C SER A 23 -0.72 -8.46 6.78
N GLN A 24 -1.46 -9.00 7.75
CA GLN A 24 -2.14 -8.21 8.77
C GLN A 24 -1.19 -7.26 9.50
N ALA A 25 -0.01 -7.73 9.91
CA ALA A 25 0.99 -6.92 10.59
C ALA A 25 1.44 -5.68 9.79
N LEU A 26 1.67 -5.85 8.48
CA LEU A 26 2.04 -4.74 7.60
C LEU A 26 0.88 -3.76 7.40
N ARG A 27 -0.33 -4.27 7.19
CA ARG A 27 -1.53 -3.44 7.08
C ARG A 27 -1.77 -2.61 8.34
N GLU A 28 -1.63 -3.23 9.52
CA GLU A 28 -1.75 -2.54 10.81
C GLU A 28 -0.64 -1.50 11.00
N GLN A 29 0.60 -1.81 10.63
CA GLN A 29 1.71 -0.86 10.71
C GLN A 29 1.48 0.36 9.81
N HIS A 30 1.01 0.16 8.58
CA HIS A 30 0.73 1.24 7.63
C HIS A 30 -0.62 1.94 7.87
N GLY A 31 -1.52 1.33 8.65
CA GLY A 31 -2.76 1.96 9.12
C GLY A 31 -2.59 2.80 10.39
N ARG A 32 -1.47 2.64 11.11
CA ARG A 32 -1.11 3.45 12.30
C ARG A 32 -0.35 4.70 11.87
N GLY A 33 -1.03 5.66 11.25
CA GLY A 33 -0.51 7.02 11.10
C GLY A 33 -0.80 7.87 12.35
N GLU A 34 0.13 8.72 12.77
CA GLU A 34 0.04 9.63 13.94
C GLU A 34 -1.07 10.71 13.85
N SER A 35 -2.02 10.59 12.93
CA SER A 35 -3.06 11.58 12.70
C SER A 35 -4.40 11.16 13.29
N HIS A 36 -5.04 12.07 14.02
CA HIS A 36 -6.38 11.96 14.65
C HIS A 36 -7.56 11.67 13.70
N HIS A 37 -7.32 11.28 12.45
CA HIS A 37 -8.36 10.87 11.50
C HIS A 37 -8.53 9.35 11.51
N THR A 38 -9.78 8.91 11.35
CA THR A 38 -10.22 7.50 11.39
C THR A 38 -9.19 6.55 10.78
N LEU A 39 -8.68 5.64 11.60
CA LEU A 39 -7.73 4.58 11.23
C LEU A 39 -8.30 3.73 10.08
N ALA A 40 -8.01 4.12 8.84
CA ALA A 40 -8.33 3.33 7.66
C ALA A 40 -7.16 2.37 7.41
N ILE A 41 -7.28 1.16 7.94
CA ILE A 41 -6.30 0.09 7.68
C ILE A 41 -6.37 -0.25 6.18
N PRO A 42 -5.25 -0.17 5.44
CA PRO A 42 -5.24 -0.54 4.02
C PRO A 42 -5.46 -2.05 3.85
N ASP A 43 -6.03 -2.45 2.71
CA ASP A 43 -6.25 -3.86 2.37
C ASP A 43 -4.99 -4.56 1.84
N ALA A 44 -4.02 -3.79 1.33
CA ALA A 44 -2.72 -4.27 0.88
C ALA A 44 -1.67 -3.15 0.94
N VAL A 45 -0.40 -3.54 0.93
CA VAL A 45 0.76 -2.66 0.91
C VAL A 45 1.67 -3.07 -0.25
N VAL A 46 2.12 -2.09 -1.05
CA VAL A 46 3.10 -2.29 -2.12
C VAL A 46 4.34 -1.45 -1.82
N PHE A 47 5.50 -2.11 -1.76
CA PHE A 47 6.81 -1.48 -1.64
C PHE A 47 7.36 -1.14 -3.02
N ALA A 48 6.86 -0.05 -3.59
CA ALA A 48 7.36 0.49 -4.85
C ALA A 48 8.83 0.96 -4.70
N GLN A 49 9.68 0.63 -5.67
CA GLN A 49 11.11 1.01 -5.66
C GLN A 49 11.44 2.04 -6.75
N SER A 50 10.50 2.33 -7.64
CA SER A 50 10.65 3.27 -8.73
C SER A 50 9.37 4.06 -8.97
N THR A 51 9.47 5.17 -9.68
CA THR A 51 8.29 5.94 -10.13
C THR A 51 7.40 5.10 -11.04
N ASP A 52 7.99 4.20 -11.84
CA ASP A 52 7.23 3.28 -12.70
C ASP A 52 6.38 2.30 -11.89
N ASP A 53 6.93 1.77 -10.78
CA ASP A 53 6.19 0.89 -9.87
C ASP A 53 4.99 1.62 -9.24
N VAL A 54 5.19 2.88 -8.83
CA VAL A 54 4.11 3.73 -8.30
C VAL A 54 3.05 3.98 -9.37
N ALA A 55 3.46 4.39 -10.58
CA ALA A 55 2.55 4.69 -11.66
C ALA A 55 1.73 3.46 -12.08
N GLU A 56 2.35 2.27 -12.13
CA GLU A 56 1.68 0.99 -12.41
C GLU A 56 0.65 0.66 -11.33
N THR A 57 1.03 0.78 -10.05
CA THR A 57 0.12 0.52 -8.92
C THR A 57 -1.09 1.44 -8.96
N VAL A 58 -0.87 2.74 -9.18
CA VAL A 58 -1.94 3.73 -9.30
C VAL A 58 -2.85 3.42 -10.49
N ARG A 59 -2.30 3.04 -11.65
CA ARG A 59 -3.10 2.66 -12.84
C ARG A 59 -4.01 1.47 -12.56
N LEU A 60 -3.47 0.39 -11.97
CA LEU A 60 -4.22 -0.82 -11.64
C LEU A 60 -5.33 -0.54 -10.61
N CYS A 61 -4.99 0.19 -9.55
CA CYS A 61 -5.97 0.56 -8.52
C CYS A 61 -7.04 1.51 -9.06
N ALA A 62 -6.69 2.48 -9.90
CA ALA A 62 -7.64 3.40 -10.52
C ALA A 62 -8.64 2.66 -11.43
N ALA A 63 -8.17 1.69 -12.22
CA ALA A 63 -9.04 0.87 -13.07
C ALA A 63 -10.06 0.04 -12.25
N ALA A 64 -9.68 -0.36 -11.03
CA ALA A 64 -10.52 -1.10 -10.10
C ALA A 64 -11.35 -0.21 -9.16
N GLY A 65 -11.21 1.11 -9.22
CA GLY A 65 -11.87 2.05 -8.29
C GLY A 65 -11.34 1.96 -6.85
N VAL A 66 -10.11 1.48 -6.65
CA VAL A 66 -9.48 1.34 -5.33
C VAL A 66 -8.62 2.59 -5.04
N PRO A 67 -8.86 3.30 -3.91
CA PRO A 67 -8.05 4.43 -3.49
C PRO A 67 -6.64 3.99 -3.11
N VAL A 68 -5.65 4.82 -3.46
CA VAL A 68 -4.24 4.61 -3.13
C VAL A 68 -3.79 5.72 -2.18
N ILE A 69 -3.14 5.33 -1.08
CA ILE A 69 -2.58 6.25 -0.09
C ILE A 69 -1.06 6.10 -0.15
N ALA A 70 -0.35 7.22 -0.32
CA ALA A 70 1.10 7.23 -0.24
C ALA A 70 1.53 7.16 1.23
N SER A 71 2.28 6.12 1.60
CA SER A 71 2.94 6.01 2.90
C SER A 71 4.38 6.50 2.76
N ALA A 72 4.68 7.67 3.30
CA ALA A 72 6.07 8.10 3.44
C ALA A 72 6.75 7.25 4.54
N PRO A 73 8.02 6.86 4.37
CA PRO A 73 8.80 6.39 5.51
C PRO A 73 8.91 7.54 6.52
N GLU A 74 8.74 7.24 7.81
CA GLU A 74 9.02 8.23 8.84
C GLU A 74 10.44 8.79 8.66
N PRO A 75 10.66 10.09 8.90
CA PRO A 75 12.00 10.64 8.88
C PRO A 75 12.81 9.86 9.91
N ARG A 76 13.80 9.09 9.46
CA ARG A 76 14.78 8.49 10.36
C ARG A 76 15.35 9.65 11.18
N SER A 77 15.04 9.68 12.48
CA SER A 77 15.60 10.65 13.41
C SER A 77 17.10 10.67 13.17
N ARG A 78 17.59 11.76 12.61
CA ARG A 78 19.00 11.95 12.30
C ARG A 78 19.68 12.11 13.65
N GLY A 79 20.14 10.99 14.21
CA GLY A 79 20.87 10.95 15.48
C GLY A 79 22.01 11.96 15.41
N THR A 80 22.01 12.89 16.37
CA THR A 80 23.11 13.79 16.68
C THR A 80 24.16 13.04 17.49
#